data_AF-A0A565CLR1-F1
#
_entry.id   AF-A0A565CLR1-F1
#
_cell.length_a   1.000
_cell.length_b   1.000
_cell.length_c   1.000
_cell.angle_alpha   90.00
_cell.angle_beta   90.00
_cell.angle_gamma   90.00
#
_symmetry.space_group_name_H-M   'P 1'
#
loop_
_entity.id
_entity.type
_entity.pdbx_description
1 polymer ?
#
loop_
_entity_poly.entity_id
_entity_poly.type
_entity_poly.pdbx_seq_one_letter_code
_entity_poly.pdbx_strand_id
1 'polypeptide(L)'
;MERKLIKVLFLFICVIMALVCRHRSEAQETKVSPNDNCLRSILSVKGCFNAVKAAFGGDIKGLTKDCCHVVNGLAEGCFPVVFPGTPFTRLLVKAVCTEAYGKGNY
;
A
#
# COMPACT_ATOMS: atom_id res chain seq x y z
N MET A 1 -22.59 16.57 -28.44
CA MET A 1 -22.88 15.82 -27.20
C MET A 1 -24.05 16.51 -26.51
N GLU A 2 -25.20 15.85 -26.38
CA GLU A 2 -26.44 16.41 -25.85
C GLU A 2 -26.22 16.92 -24.41
N ARG A 3 -26.55 18.19 -24.10
CA ARG A 3 -26.41 18.75 -22.73
C ARG A 3 -27.12 17.90 -21.66
N LYS A 4 -28.14 17.14 -22.06
CA LYS A 4 -28.85 16.18 -21.21
C LYS A 4 -27.96 14.99 -20.82
N LEU A 5 -27.19 14.45 -21.76
CA LEU A 5 -26.27 13.33 -21.53
C LEU A 5 -25.12 13.72 -20.59
N ILE A 6 -24.59 14.94 -20.71
CA ILE A 6 -23.53 15.47 -19.83
C ILE A 6 -24.00 15.56 -18.38
N LYS A 7 -25.22 16.06 -18.16
CA LYS A 7 -25.80 16.17 -16.81
C LYS A 7 -26.03 14.80 -16.18
N VAL A 8 -26.54 13.85 -16.96
CA VAL A 8 -26.77 12.48 -16.51
C VAL A 8 -25.43 11.81 -16.16
N LEU A 9 -24.43 11.92 -17.02
CA LEU A 9 -23.09 11.38 -16.77
C LEU A 9 -22.45 11.99 -15.51
N PHE A 10 -22.56 13.29 -15.31
CA PHE A 10 -22.05 13.97 -14.12
C PHE A 10 -22.72 13.46 -12.84
N LEU A 11 -24.05 13.31 -12.85
CA LEU A 11 -24.79 12.74 -11.71
C LEU A 11 -24.35 11.31 -11.40
N PHE A 12 -24.17 10.47 -12.42
CA PHE A 12 -23.65 9.12 -12.22
C PHE A 12 -22.25 9.12 -11.61
N ILE A 13 -21.35 9.98 -12.09
CA ILE A 13 -19.99 10.10 -11.51
C ILE A 13 -20.05 10.57 -10.05
N CYS A 14 -20.87 11.56 -9.73
CA CYS A 14 -21.04 12.03 -8.35
C CYS A 14 -21.55 10.92 -7.42
N VAL A 15 -22.52 10.12 -7.86
CA VAL A 15 -23.07 9.00 -7.10
C VAL A 15 -22.01 7.91 -6.91
N ILE A 16 -21.25 7.54 -7.96
CA ILE A 16 -20.17 6.56 -7.85
C ILE A 16 -19.09 7.04 -6.88
N MET A 17 -18.69 8.31 -6.96
CA MET A 17 -17.73 8.90 -6.01
C MET A 17 -18.27 8.88 -4.57
N ALA A 18 -19.54 9.24 -4.37
CA ALA A 18 -20.17 9.19 -3.05
C ALA A 18 -20.24 7.75 -2.50
N LEU A 19 -20.55 6.76 -3.34
CA LEU A 19 -20.57 5.34 -2.96
C LEU A 19 -19.17 4.82 -2.61
N VAL A 20 -18.14 5.20 -3.39
CA VAL A 20 -16.74 4.86 -3.10
C VAL A 20 -16.27 5.51 -1.79
N CYS A 21 -16.65 6.78 -1.54
CA CYS A 21 -16.39 7.45 -0.27
C CYS A 21 -17.13 6.79 0.90
N ARG A 22 -18.38 6.35 0.71
CA ARG A 22 -19.15 5.62 1.73
C ARG A 22 -18.50 4.27 2.07
N HIS A 23 -18.14 3.49 1.05
CA HIS A 23 -17.47 2.20 1.24
C HIS A 23 -16.10 2.35 1.94
N ARG A 24 -15.36 3.43 1.63
CA ARG A 24 -14.14 3.78 2.38
C ARG A 24 -14.42 4.13 3.85
N SER A 25 -15.57 4.72 4.15
CA SER A 25 -15.95 5.07 5.53
C SER A 25 -16.34 3.85 6.36
N GLU A 26 -16.97 2.83 5.77
CA GLU A 26 -17.34 1.58 6.45
C GLU A 26 -16.13 0.63 6.66
N ALA A 27 -15.09 0.72 5.80
CA ALA A 27 -13.82 0.02 5.99
C ALA A 27 -12.82 0.74 6.92
N GLN A 28 -13.18 1.92 7.44
CA GLN A 28 -12.35 2.72 8.35
C GLN A 28 -12.94 2.77 9.77
N GLU A 29 -13.58 1.68 10.21
CA GLU A 29 -13.87 1.43 11.62
C GLU A 29 -12.77 0.54 12.21
N THR A 30 -11.56 1.09 12.29
CA THR A 30 -10.64 0.70 13.37
C THR A 30 -9.87 1.94 13.78
N LYS A 31 -10.42 2.64 14.79
CA LYS A 31 -9.69 3.62 15.59
C LYS A 31 -8.55 2.92 16.34
N VAL A 32 -7.42 2.76 15.68
CA VAL A 32 -6.10 2.68 16.31
C VAL A 32 -5.24 3.56 15.42
N SER A 33 -4.53 4.54 15.96
CA SER A 33 -3.52 5.27 15.19
C SER A 33 -2.57 4.23 14.58
N PRO A 34 -2.62 3.95 13.26
CA PRO A 34 -1.85 2.85 12.66
C PRO A 34 -0.38 3.21 12.45
N ASN A 35 0.00 4.46 12.74
CA ASN A 35 1.28 5.00 12.27
C ASN A 35 2.47 4.38 13.01
N ASP A 36 2.34 4.23 14.33
CA ASP A 36 3.48 3.83 15.18
C ASP A 36 3.78 2.34 15.07
N ASN A 37 2.75 1.49 14.96
CA ASN A 37 2.88 0.04 14.84
C ASN A 37 3.30 -0.40 13.43
N CYS A 38 2.80 0.26 12.37
CA CYS A 38 3.25 -0.04 11.00
C CYS A 38 4.74 0.27 10.79
N LEU A 39 5.19 1.44 11.25
CA LEU A 39 6.61 1.81 11.18
C LEU A 39 7.46 0.95 12.12
N ARG A 40 7.02 0.67 13.36
CA ARG A 40 7.75 -0.20 14.29
C ARG A 40 8.01 -1.59 13.72
N SER A 41 7.04 -2.20 13.04
CA SER A 41 7.24 -3.51 12.43
C SER A 41 8.37 -3.48 11.42
N ILE A 42 8.36 -2.55 10.46
CA ILE A 42 9.44 -2.45 9.46
C ILE A 42 10.78 -2.03 10.07
N LEU A 43 10.79 -1.17 11.08
CA LEU A 43 12.01 -0.73 11.76
C LEU A 43 12.59 -1.78 12.72
N SER A 44 11.84 -2.85 13.04
CA SER A 44 12.35 -3.97 13.83
C SER A 44 13.52 -4.69 13.16
N VAL A 45 13.55 -4.68 11.82
CA VAL A 45 14.65 -5.18 11.02
C VAL A 45 15.52 -4.01 10.59
N LYS A 46 16.72 -3.92 11.16
CA LYS A 46 17.66 -2.83 10.90
C LYS A 46 17.93 -2.70 9.40
N GLY A 47 17.67 -1.52 8.85
CA GLY A 47 17.90 -1.21 7.43
C GLY A 47 16.80 -1.66 6.48
N CYS A 48 15.77 -2.38 6.94
CA CYS A 48 14.71 -2.90 6.07
C CYS A 48 13.94 -1.80 5.34
N PHE A 49 13.58 -0.72 6.04
CA PHE A 49 12.92 0.43 5.42
C PHE A 49 13.71 1.00 4.23
N ASN A 50 15.02 1.20 4.42
CA ASN A 50 15.89 1.74 3.38
C ASN A 50 16.11 0.74 2.25
N ALA A 51 16.20 -0.55 2.56
CA ALA A 51 16.33 -1.61 1.56
C ALA A 51 15.09 -1.69 0.66
N VAL A 52 13.88 -1.66 1.23
CA VAL A 52 12.64 -1.63 0.44
C VAL A 52 12.57 -0.36 -0.41
N LYS A 53 12.98 0.79 0.14
CA LYS A 53 13.03 2.04 -0.60
C LYS A 53 14.01 1.99 -1.77
N ALA A 54 15.20 1.43 -1.56
CA ALA A 54 16.21 1.26 -2.61
C ALA A 54 15.74 0.28 -3.70
N ALA A 55 15.00 -0.76 -3.32
CA ALA A 55 14.47 -1.75 -4.24
C ALA A 55 13.40 -1.18 -5.19
N PHE A 56 12.67 -0.12 -4.82
CA PHE A 56 11.84 0.61 -5.78
C PHE A 56 12.67 1.29 -6.89
N GLY A 57 13.95 1.58 -6.62
CA GLY A 57 14.92 2.05 -7.62
C GLY A 57 15.66 0.91 -8.33
N GLY A 58 15.28 -0.35 -8.09
CA GLY A 58 15.91 -1.54 -8.67
C GLY A 58 17.09 -2.11 -7.89
N ASP A 59 17.46 -1.54 -6.73
CA ASP A 59 18.53 -2.09 -5.90
C ASP A 59 17.99 -3.00 -4.79
N ILE A 60 18.04 -4.31 -5.04
CA ILE A 60 17.60 -5.34 -4.11
C ILE A 60 18.71 -5.88 -3.19
N LYS A 61 19.97 -5.42 -3.32
CA LYS A 61 21.12 -6.01 -2.62
C LYS A 61 21.02 -5.91 -1.09
N GLY A 62 20.34 -4.88 -0.58
CA GLY A 62 20.13 -4.67 0.85
C GLY A 62 18.89 -5.36 1.43
N LEU A 63 18.07 -5.98 0.58
CA LEU A 63 16.79 -6.55 0.99
C LEU A 63 17.01 -7.97 1.53
N THR A 64 16.85 -8.15 2.85
CA THR A 64 17.03 -9.45 3.50
C THR A 64 15.73 -10.26 3.53
N LYS A 65 15.86 -11.58 3.72
CA LYS A 65 14.72 -12.49 3.89
C LYS A 65 13.81 -12.07 5.06
N ASP A 66 14.42 -11.73 6.20
CA ASP A 66 13.69 -11.27 7.39
C ASP A 66 12.93 -9.95 7.13
N CYS A 67 13.53 -9.04 6.35
CA CYS A 67 12.84 -7.83 5.92
C CYS A 67 11.60 -8.17 5.09
N CYS A 68 11.72 -9.12 4.15
CA CYS A 68 10.58 -9.57 3.34
C CYS A 68 9.50 -10.30 4.14
N HIS A 69 9.87 -11.04 5.18
CA HIS A 69 8.92 -11.66 6.10
C HIS A 69 8.04 -10.60 6.79
N VAL A 70 8.69 -9.60 7.40
CA VAL A 70 8.01 -8.49 8.10
C VAL A 70 7.14 -7.68 7.13
N VAL A 71 7.66 -7.38 5.95
CA VAL A 71 6.96 -6.63 4.91
C VAL A 71 5.71 -7.36 4.42
N ASN A 72 5.74 -8.69 4.27
CA ASN A 72 4.57 -9.45 3.84
C ASN A 72 3.53 -9.65 4.94
N GLY A 73 3.98 -9.68 6.20
CA GLY A 73 3.10 -9.69 7.38
C GLY A 73 2.46 -8.33 7.71
N LEU A 74 2.85 -7.25 7.03
CA LEU A 74 2.30 -5.93 7.27
C LEU A 74 0.81 -5.84 6.86
N ALA A 75 0.01 -5.20 7.70
CA ALA A 75 -1.41 -4.99 7.43
C ALA A 75 -1.61 -4.10 6.19
N GLU A 76 -2.73 -4.29 5.50
CA GLU A 76 -3.02 -3.59 4.24
C GLU A 76 -3.05 -2.06 4.38
N GLY A 77 -3.54 -1.55 5.51
CA GLY A 77 -3.52 -0.12 5.83
C GLY A 77 -2.13 0.46 6.10
N CYS A 78 -1.11 -0.38 6.33
CA CYS A 78 0.24 0.08 6.64
C CYS A 78 1.05 0.51 5.42
N PHE A 79 0.82 -0.10 4.26
CA PHE A 79 1.58 0.21 3.04
C PHE A 79 1.52 1.70 2.65
N PRO A 80 0.35 2.36 2.56
CA PRO A 80 0.30 3.79 2.24
C PRO A 80 0.87 4.69 3.34
N VAL A 81 0.98 4.19 4.57
CA VAL A 81 1.52 4.91 5.72
C VAL A 81 3.06 4.88 5.71
N VAL A 82 3.64 3.69 5.51
CA VAL A 82 5.10 3.51 5.52
C VAL A 82 5.73 4.00 4.22
N PHE A 83 5.05 3.82 3.08
CA PHE A 83 5.53 4.20 1.77
C PHE A 83 4.54 5.15 1.09
N PRO A 84 4.48 6.43 1.50
CA PRO A 84 3.55 7.40 0.93
C PRO A 84 3.96 7.78 -0.51
N GLY A 85 2.96 8.11 -1.33
CA GLY A 85 3.17 8.79 -2.62
C GLY A 85 3.20 7.91 -3.88
N THR A 86 3.15 6.58 -3.75
CA THR A 86 3.02 5.68 -4.90
C THR A 86 1.67 4.95 -4.88
N PRO A 87 0.84 5.03 -5.93
CA PRO A 87 -0.31 4.15 -6.04
C PRO A 87 0.18 2.69 -6.11
N PHE A 88 -0.63 1.76 -5.60
CA PHE A 88 -0.31 0.32 -5.61
C PHE A 88 0.96 -0.07 -4.82
N THR A 89 1.35 0.70 -3.80
CA THR A 89 2.57 0.43 -3.02
C THR A 89 2.62 -0.98 -2.46
N ARG A 90 1.50 -1.52 -1.99
CA ARG A 90 1.38 -2.91 -1.54
C ARG A 90 1.86 -3.90 -2.60
N LEU A 91 1.39 -3.77 -3.84
CA LEU A 91 1.74 -4.67 -4.93
C LEU A 91 3.23 -4.56 -5.23
N LEU A 92 3.75 -3.34 -5.33
CA LEU A 92 5.16 -3.10 -5.64
C LEU A 92 6.10 -3.65 -4.55
N VAL A 93 5.80 -3.36 -3.28
CA VAL A 93 6.60 -3.83 -2.13
C VAL A 93 6.61 -5.36 -2.07
N LYS A 94 5.46 -6.02 -2.25
CA LYS A 94 5.39 -7.50 -2.24
C LYS A 94 6.06 -8.11 -3.47
N ALA A 95 5.97 -7.46 -4.63
CA ALA A 95 6.62 -7.90 -5.86
C ALA A 95 8.14 -7.89 -5.73
N VAL A 96 8.72 -6.84 -5.14
CA VAL A 96 10.16 -6.74 -4.88
C VAL A 96 10.68 -7.94 -4.05
N CYS A 97 9.95 -8.34 -3.01
CA CYS A 97 10.34 -9.52 -2.23
C CYS A 97 10.20 -10.82 -3.02
N THR A 98 9.18 -10.91 -3.87
CA THR A 98 8.99 -12.06 -4.77
C THR A 98 10.11 -12.14 -5.81
N GLU A 99 10.59 -11.01 -6.31
CA GLU A 99 11.71 -10.92 -7.26
C GLU A 99 13.03 -11.32 -6.61
N ALA A 100 13.28 -10.87 -5.37
CA ALA A 100 14.53 -11.15 -4.66
C ALA A 100 14.67 -12.62 -4.23
N TYR A 101 13.57 -13.28 -3.84
CA TYR A 101 13.62 -14.60 -3.18
C TYR A 101 12.67 -15.67 -3.75
N GLY A 102 11.71 -15.29 -4.60
CA GLY A 102 10.61 -16.17 -5.01
C GLY A 102 9.49 -16.24 -3.97
N LYS A 103 8.25 -16.45 -4.44
CA LYS A 103 7.06 -16.46 -3.58
C LYS A 103 7.11 -17.63 -2.59
N GLY A 104 6.99 -17.35 -1.29
CA GLY A 104 6.99 -18.36 -0.22
C GLY A 104 8.37 -18.73 0.33
N ASN A 105 9.43 -18.08 -0.16
CA ASN A 105 10.79 -18.23 0.35
C ASN A 105 11.17 -17.12 1.34
N TYR A 106 10.21 -16.57 2.08
CA TYR A 106 10.39 -15.58 3.15
C TYR A 106 9.14 -15.57 4.03
#